data_AF-A0A7K4C9Q1-F1
#
_entry.id   AF-A0A7K4C9Q1-F1
#
_cell.length_a   1.000
_cell.length_b   1.000
_cell.length_c   1.000
_cell.angle_alpha   90.00
_cell.angle_beta   90.00
_cell.angle_gamma   90.00
#
_symmetry.space_group_name_H-M   'P 1'
#
loop_
_entity.id
_entity.type
_entity.pdbx_description
1 polymer ?
#
loop_
_entity_poly.entity_id
_entity_poly.type
_entity_poly.pdbx_seq_one_letter_code
_entity_poly.pdbx_strand_id
1 'polypeptide(L)'
;MPDDRGTLSIDFLVGFTIFMLAFIWVAAMIPGVLLGMQSSTIDTEAVAYRTGVILTEDPGWPSSPPWEFKSDLQKYDISRFGLALSKDTPNILSREKINRFFCSSFTPEDYHVRAIFGEIPYHMNISITELNAGIGNSTGEIIPMDYSYGYIRRLAMIKGSSNATLNRSYYAAHRFNYTKTGPDFNVTRHEFSILINTTKLQGQMKNPAYQINPTRDRIMVNLTDLRATIFPAPAATPVDPDDVRIRLSNVKIMKLENTIPPSLSTVIADYDKAYINGGSSCAPPACIVEDNVSLVMEPSVFDLMGGTYSTVYINLTFDMEDIAGNPVKSSFLNNSCSRPFDYNYNPANVTQPQLSEAIVEVAIW
;
A
#
# COMPACT_ATOMS: atom_id res chain seq x y z
N MET A 1 6.07 66.30 80.59
CA MET A 1 5.78 64.97 80.03
C MET A 1 5.09 65.21 78.70
N PRO A 2 5.76 64.95 77.56
CA PRO A 2 5.13 65.10 76.26
C PRO A 2 4.14 63.94 76.04
N ASP A 3 3.10 64.22 75.27
CA ASP A 3 1.89 63.42 75.11
C ASP A 3 2.12 62.26 74.11
N ASP A 4 2.42 61.05 74.60
CA ASP A 4 2.68 59.83 73.81
C ASP A 4 1.42 59.26 73.10
N ARG A 5 0.30 59.98 73.11
CA ARG A 5 -0.97 59.53 72.50
C ARG A 5 -1.08 59.84 71.01
N GLY A 6 -0.27 60.77 70.48
CA GLY A 6 -0.26 61.13 69.05
C GLY A 6 0.69 60.30 68.19
N THR A 7 1.72 59.70 68.78
CA THR A 7 2.71 58.86 68.09
C THR A 7 2.13 57.48 67.72
N LEU A 8 1.31 56.91 68.62
CA LEU A 8 0.69 55.60 68.42
C LEU A 8 -0.36 55.58 67.29
N SER A 9 -1.01 56.71 67.01
CA SER A 9 -1.97 56.85 65.90
C SER A 9 -1.29 57.12 64.55
N ILE A 10 -0.18 57.85 64.55
CA ILE A 10 0.62 58.10 63.33
C ILE A 10 1.33 56.82 62.87
N ASP A 11 1.94 56.07 63.78
CA ASP A 11 2.64 54.83 63.43
C ASP A 11 1.66 53.77 62.89
N PHE A 12 0.44 53.72 63.42
CA PHE A 12 -0.62 52.86 62.89
C PHE A 12 -1.08 53.30 61.49
N LEU A 13 -1.26 54.61 61.26
CA LEU A 13 -1.68 55.13 59.96
C LEU A 13 -0.62 54.87 58.88
N VAL A 14 0.66 55.08 59.22
CA VAL A 14 1.80 54.83 58.33
C VAL A 14 1.96 53.33 58.08
N GLY A 15 1.87 52.50 59.11
CA GLY A 15 1.93 51.04 58.96
C GLY A 15 0.78 50.49 58.11
N PHE A 16 -0.44 50.99 58.31
CA PHE A 16 -1.61 50.57 57.54
C PHE A 16 -1.55 51.02 56.08
N THR A 17 -1.03 52.22 55.80
CA THR A 17 -0.84 52.69 54.41
C THR A 17 0.24 51.90 53.68
N ILE A 18 1.36 51.58 54.34
CA ILE A 18 2.40 50.69 53.77
C ILE A 18 1.81 49.30 53.49
N PHE A 19 1.04 48.76 54.43
CA PHE A 19 0.37 47.46 54.25
C PHE A 19 -0.60 47.47 53.07
N MET A 20 -1.47 48.49 52.96
CA MET A 20 -2.43 48.59 51.87
C MET A 20 -1.75 48.76 50.51
N LEU A 21 -0.67 49.55 50.43
CA LEU A 21 0.11 49.70 49.20
C LEU A 21 0.78 48.38 48.80
N ALA A 22 1.39 47.67 49.75
CA ALA A 22 2.00 46.37 49.48
C ALA A 22 0.94 45.32 49.06
N PHE A 23 -0.22 45.31 49.72
CA PHE A 23 -1.31 44.40 49.39
C PHE A 23 -1.88 44.65 47.99
N ILE A 24 -2.10 45.91 47.60
CA ILE A 24 -2.54 46.28 46.25
C ILE A 24 -1.49 45.86 45.21
N TRP A 25 -0.21 46.03 45.51
CA TRP A 25 0.88 45.65 44.61
C TRP A 25 0.96 44.13 44.40
N VAL A 26 0.84 43.34 45.48
CA VAL A 26 0.77 41.87 45.40
C VAL A 26 -0.49 41.42 44.67
N ALA A 27 -1.66 41.98 45.00
CA ALA A 27 -2.92 41.64 44.35
C ALA A 27 -2.92 41.96 42.85
N ALA A 28 -2.22 43.02 42.43
CA ALA A 28 -2.05 43.38 41.02
C ALA A 28 -1.08 42.45 40.28
N MET A 29 -0.12 41.82 40.98
CA MET A 29 0.82 40.85 40.39
C MET A 29 0.25 39.43 40.29
N ILE A 30 -0.71 39.03 41.13
CA ILE A 30 -1.34 37.70 41.08
C ILE A 30 -1.93 37.38 39.69
N PRO A 31 -2.69 38.28 39.04
CA PRO A 31 -3.15 38.06 37.67
C PRO A 31 -2.00 37.89 36.67
N GLY A 32 -0.90 38.64 36.83
CA GLY A 32 0.28 38.55 35.96
C GLY A 32 0.99 37.20 36.03
N VAL A 33 1.01 36.57 37.21
CA VAL A 33 1.55 35.21 37.41
C VAL A 33 0.63 34.14 36.80
N LEU A 34 -0.69 34.37 36.84
CA LEU A 34 -1.68 33.44 36.29
C LEU A 34 -1.93 33.61 34.77
N LEU A 35 -1.60 34.77 34.20
CA LEU A 35 -1.69 35.04 32.75
C LEU A 35 -0.68 34.23 31.92
N GLY A 36 0.35 33.66 32.54
CA GLY A 36 1.24 32.66 31.92
C GLY A 36 0.71 31.22 31.95
N MET A 37 -0.42 30.98 32.64
CA MET A 37 -1.11 29.70 32.73
C MET A 37 -2.41 29.70 31.91
N GLN A 38 -2.43 30.32 30.73
CA GLN A 38 -3.48 30.02 29.76
C GLN A 38 -3.33 28.57 29.30
N SER A 39 -3.94 27.66 30.05
CA SER A 39 -4.05 26.22 29.78
C SER A 39 -5.00 25.89 28.63
N SER A 40 -5.11 26.75 27.61
CA SER A 40 -6.07 26.60 26.51
C SER A 40 -5.45 26.64 25.12
N THR A 41 -4.13 26.83 24.98
CA THR A 41 -3.43 26.19 23.87
C THR A 41 -3.23 24.73 24.28
N ILE A 42 -4.31 23.96 24.14
CA ILE A 42 -4.21 22.51 23.96
C ILE A 42 -3.01 22.29 23.03
N ASP A 43 -2.09 21.37 23.39
CA ASP A 43 -0.80 21.17 22.73
C ASP A 43 -0.97 20.56 21.31
N THR A 44 -1.70 21.27 20.45
CA THR A 44 -2.05 20.90 19.09
C THR A 44 -0.79 20.80 18.25
N GLU A 45 0.24 21.60 18.55
CA GLU A 45 1.57 21.49 17.93
C GLU A 45 2.25 20.17 18.27
N ALA A 46 2.32 19.75 19.54
CA ALA A 46 2.91 18.45 19.87
C ALA A 46 2.06 17.29 19.34
N VAL A 47 0.74 17.42 19.32
CA VAL A 47 -0.16 16.41 18.74
C VAL A 47 0.07 16.30 17.23
N ALA A 48 0.16 17.41 16.51
CA ALA A 48 0.48 17.44 15.09
C ALA A 48 1.87 16.81 14.84
N TYR A 49 2.88 17.22 15.62
CA TYR A 49 4.23 16.67 15.54
C TYR A 49 4.27 15.15 15.75
N ARG A 50 3.67 14.66 16.84
CA ARG A 50 3.59 13.22 17.16
C ARG A 50 2.87 12.45 16.07
N THR A 51 1.74 12.96 15.58
CA THR A 51 0.99 12.34 14.49
C THR A 51 1.84 12.27 13.23
N GLY A 52 2.55 13.34 12.87
CA GLY A 52 3.48 13.35 11.75
C GLY A 52 4.61 12.31 11.88
N VAL A 53 5.19 12.15 13.08
CA VAL A 53 6.19 11.11 13.37
C VAL A 53 5.59 9.71 13.20
N ILE A 54 4.42 9.44 13.80
CA ILE A 54 3.74 8.15 13.71
C ILE A 54 3.48 7.77 12.25
N LEU A 55 2.97 8.70 11.45
CA LEU A 55 2.67 8.43 10.05
C LEU A 55 3.93 8.17 9.22
N THR A 56 5.04 8.88 9.49
CA THR A 56 6.25 8.81 8.64
C THR A 56 7.28 7.78 9.09
N GLU A 57 7.30 7.38 10.36
CA GLU A 57 8.33 6.51 10.94
C GLU A 57 7.77 5.19 11.47
N ASP A 58 6.48 5.12 11.82
CA ASP A 58 5.86 3.89 12.29
C ASP A 58 5.26 3.09 11.12
N PRO A 59 5.43 1.76 11.06
CA PRO A 59 4.77 0.93 10.07
C PRO A 59 3.31 0.60 10.41
N GLY A 60 2.80 0.99 11.57
CA GLY A 60 1.46 0.66 12.04
C GLY A 60 1.35 -0.75 12.64
N TRP A 61 0.14 -1.09 13.10
CA TRP A 61 -0.17 -2.36 13.76
C TRP A 61 -1.63 -2.80 13.49
N PRO A 62 -1.88 -4.10 13.21
CA PRO A 62 -0.97 -5.25 13.29
C PRO A 62 0.06 -5.35 12.15
N SER A 63 1.16 -6.07 12.39
CA SER A 63 2.20 -6.31 11.38
C SER A 63 2.01 -7.61 10.58
N SER A 64 1.15 -8.52 11.02
CA SER A 64 0.87 -9.78 10.34
C SER A 64 -0.56 -10.30 10.65
N PRO A 65 -1.43 -10.44 9.64
CA PRO A 65 -1.31 -9.75 8.35
C PRO A 65 -1.20 -8.23 8.57
N PRO A 66 -0.44 -7.49 7.74
CA PRO A 66 -0.29 -6.05 7.88
C PRO A 66 -1.65 -5.33 7.88
N TRP A 67 -1.75 -4.25 8.67
CA TRP A 67 -3.00 -3.54 8.91
C TRP A 67 -3.66 -3.03 7.62
N GLU A 68 -2.88 -2.70 6.59
CA GLU A 68 -3.38 -2.19 5.32
C GLU A 68 -4.21 -3.21 4.53
N PHE A 69 -4.10 -4.51 4.86
CA PHE A 69 -4.85 -5.60 4.24
C PHE A 69 -6.05 -6.06 5.07
N LYS A 70 -6.33 -5.41 6.21
CA LYS A 70 -7.54 -5.67 6.98
C LYS A 70 -8.75 -5.13 6.23
N SER A 71 -9.79 -5.97 6.05
CA SER A 71 -11.05 -5.55 5.43
C SER A 71 -11.76 -4.47 6.27
N ASP A 72 -12.74 -3.79 5.69
CA ASP A 72 -13.53 -2.77 6.39
C ASP A 72 -14.26 -3.33 7.61
N LEU A 73 -14.71 -4.58 7.53
CA LEU A 73 -15.31 -5.29 8.65
C LEU A 73 -14.32 -5.56 9.79
N GLN A 74 -13.02 -5.62 9.48
CA GLN A 74 -11.92 -5.88 10.43
C GLN A 74 -11.19 -4.61 10.85
N LYS A 75 -11.71 -3.41 10.55
CA LYS A 75 -11.03 -2.15 10.88
C LYS A 75 -10.80 -1.95 12.39
N TYR A 76 -11.62 -2.59 13.23
CA TYR A 76 -11.48 -2.57 14.69
C TYR A 76 -10.26 -3.36 15.19
N ASP A 77 -9.72 -4.27 14.39
CA ASP A 77 -8.46 -4.98 14.71
C ASP A 77 -7.22 -4.09 14.52
N ILE A 78 -7.37 -2.96 13.81
CA ILE A 78 -6.27 -2.04 13.56
C ILE A 78 -6.07 -1.21 14.82
N SER A 79 -4.91 -1.36 15.46
CA SER A 79 -4.59 -0.62 16.69
C SER A 79 -3.91 0.72 16.38
N ARG A 80 -3.13 0.79 15.30
CA ARG A 80 -2.35 1.98 14.98
C ARG A 80 -2.11 2.10 13.49
N PHE A 81 -2.34 3.30 12.97
CA PHE A 81 -1.90 3.69 11.64
C PHE A 81 -0.43 4.07 11.66
N GLY A 82 0.25 3.73 10.59
CA GLY A 82 1.63 4.12 10.33
C GLY A 82 1.93 3.78 8.88
N LEU A 83 2.51 4.72 8.14
CA LEU A 83 2.65 4.60 6.69
C LEU A 83 4.04 4.14 6.28
N ALA A 84 5.01 4.12 7.21
CA ALA A 84 6.35 3.64 6.93
C ALA A 84 6.33 2.17 6.46
N LEU A 85 7.22 1.83 5.54
CA LEU A 85 7.36 0.48 5.01
C LEU A 85 7.77 -0.52 6.10
N SER A 86 8.66 -0.10 6.99
CA SER A 86 9.21 -0.89 8.09
C SER A 86 9.78 0.04 9.17
N LYS A 87 10.05 -0.51 10.36
CA LYS A 87 10.76 0.23 11.43
C LYS A 87 12.18 0.63 11.02
N ASP A 88 12.80 -0.12 10.12
CA ASP A 88 14.19 0.09 9.68
C ASP A 88 14.29 1.10 8.52
N THR A 89 13.16 1.59 8.03
CA THR A 89 13.08 2.54 6.90
C THR A 89 12.17 3.72 7.25
N PRO A 90 12.56 4.56 8.23
CA PRO A 90 11.82 5.78 8.55
C PRO A 90 11.79 6.71 7.33
N ASN A 91 10.70 7.46 7.18
CA ASN A 91 10.43 8.36 6.05
C ASN A 91 10.32 7.66 4.68
N ILE A 92 10.27 6.32 4.62
CA ILE A 92 9.96 5.59 3.39
C ILE A 92 8.60 4.93 3.56
N LEU A 93 7.61 5.46 2.86
CA LEU A 93 6.20 5.09 2.98
C LEU A 93 5.82 4.00 1.99
N SER A 94 4.89 3.13 2.39
CA SER A 94 4.27 2.15 1.50
C SER A 94 3.09 2.78 0.75
N ARG A 95 3.08 2.64 -0.59
CA ARG A 95 1.94 3.04 -1.43
C ARG A 95 0.63 2.37 -0.98
N GLU A 96 0.69 1.12 -0.57
CA GLU A 96 -0.48 0.35 -0.14
C GLU A 96 -1.08 0.90 1.15
N LYS A 97 -0.23 1.30 2.10
CA LYS A 97 -0.65 1.93 3.35
C LYS A 97 -1.28 3.29 3.10
N ILE A 98 -0.72 4.09 2.20
CA ILE A 98 -1.29 5.38 1.80
C ILE A 98 -2.67 5.18 1.16
N ASN A 99 -2.78 4.27 0.19
CA ASN A 99 -4.05 3.97 -0.47
C ASN A 99 -5.12 3.50 0.52
N ARG A 100 -4.73 2.65 1.49
CA ARG A 100 -5.65 2.20 2.54
C ARG A 100 -6.02 3.33 3.49
N PHE A 101 -5.04 4.12 3.93
CA PHE A 101 -5.22 5.22 4.87
C PHE A 101 -6.22 6.25 4.34
N PHE A 102 -6.15 6.61 3.05
CA PHE A 102 -7.06 7.58 2.42
C PHE A 102 -8.30 6.95 1.79
N CYS A 103 -8.59 5.68 2.08
CA CYS A 103 -9.81 5.02 1.61
C CYS A 103 -11.04 5.60 2.31
N SER A 104 -12.19 5.65 1.62
CA SER A 104 -13.44 6.21 2.13
C SER A 104 -14.09 5.40 3.27
N SER A 105 -13.47 4.31 3.70
CA SER A 105 -13.98 3.40 4.73
C SER A 105 -13.71 3.84 6.17
N PHE A 106 -12.71 4.70 6.39
CA PHE A 106 -12.34 5.17 7.73
C PHE A 106 -13.09 6.46 8.10
N THR A 107 -13.61 6.50 9.32
CA THR A 107 -14.29 7.68 9.87
C THR A 107 -13.29 8.60 10.58
N PRO A 108 -13.62 9.88 10.85
CA PRO A 108 -12.77 10.77 11.64
C PRO A 108 -12.34 10.16 12.99
N GLU A 109 -13.27 9.47 13.66
CA GLU A 109 -12.99 8.73 14.90
C GLU A 109 -11.92 7.65 14.71
N ASP A 110 -11.88 7.00 13.55
CA ASP A 110 -10.89 5.96 13.31
C ASP A 110 -9.46 6.51 13.33
N TYR A 111 -9.25 7.70 12.77
CA TYR A 111 -7.96 8.40 12.79
C TYR A 111 -7.62 8.98 14.16
N HIS A 112 -8.64 9.46 14.88
CA HIS A 112 -8.46 9.97 16.23
C HIS A 112 -7.85 8.91 17.15
N VAL A 113 -8.44 7.71 17.15
CA VAL A 113 -8.00 6.59 18.00
C VAL A 113 -6.68 5.97 17.51
N ARG A 114 -6.41 5.96 16.20
CA ARG A 114 -5.32 5.13 15.61
C ARG A 114 -4.13 5.91 15.07
N ALA A 115 -4.26 7.21 14.79
CA ALA A 115 -3.17 8.07 14.32
C ALA A 115 -2.85 9.19 15.31
N ILE A 116 -3.87 9.85 15.85
CA ILE A 116 -3.70 11.02 16.72
C ILE A 116 -3.37 10.59 18.16
N PHE A 117 -4.08 9.60 18.70
CA PHE A 117 -3.99 9.18 20.11
C PHE A 117 -4.30 10.33 21.09
N GLY A 118 -5.41 11.03 20.87
CA GLY A 118 -5.88 12.11 21.73
C GLY A 118 -6.92 11.62 22.75
N GLU A 119 -6.98 12.26 23.93
CA GLU A 119 -8.07 12.02 24.91
C GLU A 119 -9.28 12.94 24.67
N ILE A 120 -9.08 14.01 23.90
CA ILE A 120 -10.11 14.99 23.53
C ILE A 120 -10.33 14.95 22.02
N PRO A 121 -11.56 15.18 21.53
CA PRO A 121 -11.85 15.23 20.10
C PRO A 121 -11.10 16.40 19.46
N TYR A 122 -10.23 16.08 18.51
CA TYR A 122 -9.50 17.04 17.69
C TYR A 122 -10.12 17.11 16.31
N HIS A 123 -10.16 18.31 15.74
CA HIS A 123 -10.30 18.44 14.30
C HIS A 123 -8.92 18.26 13.65
N MET A 124 -8.91 17.73 12.43
CA MET A 124 -7.65 17.43 11.75
C MET A 124 -7.77 17.60 10.24
N ASN A 125 -6.63 17.88 9.62
CA ASN A 125 -6.39 17.67 8.20
C ASN A 125 -5.06 16.93 8.04
N ILE A 126 -5.07 15.79 7.35
CA ILE A 126 -3.86 15.04 7.03
C ILE A 126 -3.79 14.93 5.52
N SER A 127 -2.67 15.33 4.92
CA SER A 127 -2.46 15.23 3.49
C SER A 127 -1.11 14.61 3.15
N ILE A 128 -1.06 13.92 2.01
CA ILE A 128 0.17 13.46 1.38
C ILE A 128 0.16 13.89 -0.07
N THR A 129 1.18 14.65 -0.47
CA THR A 129 1.35 15.13 -1.83
C THR A 129 2.63 14.57 -2.44
N GLU A 130 2.51 13.85 -3.55
CA GLU A 130 3.64 13.35 -4.33
C GLU A 130 4.13 14.45 -5.28
N LEU A 131 5.39 14.89 -5.11
CA LEU A 131 5.91 16.11 -5.74
C LEU A 131 5.92 16.04 -7.27
N ASN A 132 6.19 14.87 -7.82
CA ASN A 132 6.31 14.68 -9.27
C ASN A 132 4.98 14.37 -9.96
N ALA A 133 3.97 13.91 -9.21
CA ALA A 133 2.68 13.51 -9.77
C ALA A 133 1.62 14.61 -9.69
N GLY A 134 1.77 15.58 -8.77
CA GLY A 134 0.74 16.59 -8.49
C GLY A 134 -0.55 15.99 -7.89
N ILE A 135 -0.53 14.70 -7.55
CA ILE A 135 -1.63 13.98 -6.90
C ILE A 135 -1.43 14.12 -5.39
N GLY A 136 -2.40 14.76 -4.75
CA GLY A 136 -2.48 14.89 -3.30
C GLY A 136 -3.69 14.14 -2.78
N ASN A 137 -3.49 13.26 -1.81
CA ASN A 137 -4.58 12.67 -1.05
C ASN A 137 -4.70 13.44 0.27
N SER A 138 -5.92 13.76 0.68
CA SER A 138 -6.19 14.41 1.97
C SER A 138 -7.40 13.80 2.64
N THR A 139 -7.39 13.76 3.97
CA THR A 139 -8.52 13.36 4.81
C THR A 139 -8.70 14.34 5.96
N GLY A 140 -9.89 14.37 6.54
CA GLY A 140 -10.28 15.32 7.58
C GLY A 140 -10.99 16.56 7.03
N GLU A 141 -10.96 17.61 7.83
CA GLU A 141 -11.71 18.85 7.61
C GLU A 141 -10.86 19.91 6.91
N ILE A 142 -11.51 20.95 6.38
CA ILE A 142 -10.81 22.09 5.79
C ILE A 142 -10.10 22.85 6.92
N ILE A 143 -8.82 23.17 6.71
CA ILE A 143 -8.01 23.91 7.68
C ILE A 143 -8.64 25.31 7.89
N PRO A 144 -8.99 25.69 9.12
CA PRO A 144 -9.61 26.99 9.40
C PRO A 144 -8.62 28.13 9.15
N MET A 145 -9.10 29.22 8.55
CA MET A 145 -8.28 30.42 8.31
C MET A 145 -8.17 31.32 9.55
N ASP A 146 -9.14 31.23 10.47
CA ASP A 146 -9.34 32.22 11.54
C ASP A 146 -8.97 31.72 12.95
N TYR A 147 -8.44 30.49 13.08
CA TYR A 147 -8.09 29.88 14.37
C TYR A 147 -6.63 29.38 14.37
N SER A 148 -6.01 29.37 15.55
CA SER A 148 -4.68 28.76 15.73
C SER A 148 -4.79 27.23 15.65
N TYR A 149 -3.89 26.61 14.91
CA TYR A 149 -3.79 25.15 14.77
C TYR A 149 -2.33 24.72 14.88
N GLY A 150 -2.11 23.50 15.37
CA GLY A 150 -0.81 22.86 15.32
C GLY A 150 -0.54 22.32 13.92
N TYR A 151 0.67 22.49 13.42
CA TYR A 151 1.03 22.10 12.06
C TYR A 151 2.42 21.50 11.99
N ILE A 152 2.57 20.42 11.22
CA ILE A 152 3.86 19.85 10.87
C ILE A 152 3.89 19.43 9.40
N ARG A 153 5.05 19.63 8.78
CA ARG A 153 5.36 19.19 7.42
C ARG A 153 6.60 18.31 7.46
N ARG A 154 6.53 17.12 6.86
CA ARG A 154 7.66 16.17 6.79
C ARG A 154 7.91 15.75 5.34
N LEU A 155 9.18 15.63 4.99
CA LEU A 155 9.60 15.05 3.72
C LEU A 155 9.67 13.52 3.87
N ALA A 156 9.13 12.81 2.90
CA ALA A 156 9.15 11.36 2.85
C ALA A 156 9.36 10.88 1.41
N MET A 157 9.67 9.60 1.26
CA MET A 157 9.75 8.91 -0.01
C MET A 157 8.62 7.88 -0.07
N ILE A 158 7.87 7.79 -1.16
CA ILE A 158 6.89 6.73 -1.38
C ILE A 158 7.55 5.64 -2.21
N LYS A 159 7.53 4.42 -1.71
CA LYS A 159 7.96 3.25 -2.48
C LYS A 159 6.88 2.86 -3.49
N GLY A 160 7.26 2.83 -4.76
CA GLY A 160 6.42 2.33 -5.86
C GLY A 160 6.32 0.80 -5.89
N SER A 161 5.35 0.30 -6.64
CA SER A 161 5.13 -1.14 -6.81
C SER A 161 6.07 -1.72 -7.88
N SER A 162 6.30 -3.04 -7.79
CA SER A 162 7.00 -3.79 -8.83
C SER A 162 6.01 -4.29 -9.88
N ASN A 163 6.38 -4.24 -11.16
CA ASN A 163 5.52 -4.67 -12.27
C ASN A 163 6.34 -5.41 -13.34
N ALA A 164 5.77 -6.45 -13.92
CA ALA A 164 6.29 -7.09 -15.15
C ALA A 164 5.25 -6.97 -16.27
N THR A 165 5.65 -6.41 -17.41
CA THR A 165 4.82 -6.40 -18.62
C THR A 165 5.45 -7.31 -19.66
N LEU A 166 4.76 -8.40 -19.98
CA LEU A 166 5.16 -9.36 -21.00
C LEU A 166 4.33 -9.10 -22.25
N ASN A 167 5.01 -8.98 -23.38
CA ASN A 167 4.41 -8.61 -24.65
C ASN A 167 4.86 -9.56 -25.77
N ARG A 168 4.39 -9.34 -27.00
CA ARG A 168 4.74 -10.20 -28.15
C ARG A 168 6.24 -10.41 -28.33
N SER A 169 7.03 -9.34 -28.18
CA SER A 169 8.48 -9.40 -28.35
C SER A 169 9.14 -10.27 -27.28
N TYR A 170 8.64 -10.19 -26.04
CA TYR A 170 9.13 -10.98 -24.92
C TYR A 170 8.86 -12.47 -25.14
N TYR A 171 7.63 -12.82 -25.52
CA TYR A 171 7.25 -14.21 -25.76
C TYR A 171 8.07 -14.85 -26.89
N ALA A 172 8.32 -14.09 -27.96
CA ALA A 172 9.14 -14.55 -29.08
C ALA A 172 10.61 -14.77 -28.67
N ALA A 173 11.21 -13.82 -27.95
CA ALA A 173 12.59 -13.93 -27.48
C ALA A 173 12.81 -15.12 -26.53
N HIS A 174 11.80 -15.44 -25.71
CA HIS A 174 11.85 -16.52 -24.73
C HIS A 174 11.25 -17.84 -25.23
N ARG A 175 10.74 -17.86 -26.47
CA ARG A 175 10.11 -19.03 -27.12
C ARG A 175 8.90 -19.56 -26.33
N PHE A 176 8.12 -18.67 -25.73
CA PHE A 176 6.86 -19.01 -25.07
C PHE A 176 5.71 -19.17 -26.07
N ASN A 177 5.88 -18.69 -27.29
CA ASN A 177 5.02 -19.04 -28.42
C ASN A 177 5.72 -20.18 -29.15
N TYR A 178 5.54 -21.41 -28.68
CA TYR A 178 6.22 -22.56 -29.24
C TYR A 178 5.78 -22.80 -30.69
N THR A 179 6.64 -22.48 -31.66
CA THR A 179 6.39 -22.64 -33.12
C THR A 179 7.01 -23.91 -33.71
N LYS A 180 7.41 -24.90 -32.88
CA LYS A 180 8.00 -26.13 -33.43
C LYS A 180 6.93 -26.95 -34.14
N THR A 181 7.16 -27.18 -35.43
CA THR A 181 6.38 -28.04 -36.31
C THR A 181 6.48 -29.50 -35.84
N GLY A 182 5.42 -29.96 -35.17
CA GLY A 182 5.20 -31.35 -34.77
C GLY A 182 3.74 -31.52 -34.33
N PRO A 183 3.16 -32.74 -34.45
CA PRO A 183 1.75 -33.00 -34.14
C PRO A 183 1.38 -32.71 -32.67
N ASP A 184 2.37 -32.61 -31.77
CA ASP A 184 2.20 -32.46 -30.32
C ASP A 184 2.06 -31.01 -29.84
N PHE A 185 2.25 -30.01 -30.72
CA PHE A 185 2.33 -28.60 -30.32
C PHE A 185 1.08 -27.77 -30.66
N ASN A 186 0.16 -28.36 -31.42
CA ASN A 186 -1.14 -27.79 -31.74
C ASN A 186 -2.18 -28.38 -30.79
N VAL A 187 -2.32 -27.74 -29.64
CA VAL A 187 -3.23 -28.17 -28.56
C VAL A 187 -4.38 -27.19 -28.42
N THR A 188 -5.45 -27.61 -27.77
CA THR A 188 -6.60 -26.74 -27.47
C THR A 188 -6.45 -26.02 -26.13
N ARG A 189 -5.55 -26.52 -25.26
CA ARG A 189 -5.30 -26.03 -23.91
C ARG A 189 -3.84 -25.70 -23.73
N HIS A 190 -3.56 -24.50 -23.25
CA HIS A 190 -2.23 -23.96 -23.03
C HIS A 190 -2.04 -23.59 -21.56
N GLU A 191 -0.83 -23.81 -21.05
CA GLU A 191 -0.47 -23.46 -19.68
C GLU A 191 0.72 -22.53 -19.66
N PHE A 192 0.57 -21.40 -18.95
CA PHE A 192 1.62 -20.43 -18.73
C PHE A 192 1.89 -20.27 -17.24
N SER A 193 3.12 -20.59 -16.84
CA SER A 193 3.59 -20.55 -15.46
C SER A 193 4.47 -19.35 -15.19
N ILE A 194 4.18 -18.64 -14.10
CA ILE A 194 5.01 -17.57 -13.53
C ILE A 194 5.62 -18.08 -12.23
N LEU A 195 6.90 -17.81 -12.01
CA LEU A 195 7.66 -18.17 -10.83
C LEU A 195 7.99 -16.91 -10.02
N ILE A 196 7.59 -16.90 -8.75
CA ILE A 196 7.98 -15.87 -7.78
C ILE A 196 8.71 -16.57 -6.64
N ASN A 197 10.01 -16.31 -6.51
CA ASN A 197 10.82 -16.84 -5.42
C ASN A 197 11.07 -15.74 -4.38
N THR A 198 10.27 -15.75 -3.30
CA THR A 198 10.30 -14.74 -2.25
C THR A 198 11.67 -14.71 -1.56
N THR A 199 12.26 -15.87 -1.29
CA THR A 199 13.60 -15.99 -0.66
C THR A 199 14.68 -15.35 -1.53
N LYS A 200 14.64 -15.60 -2.84
CA LYS A 200 15.58 -15.01 -3.80
C LYS A 200 15.39 -13.50 -3.90
N LEU A 201 14.14 -13.04 -4.00
CA LEU A 201 13.82 -11.61 -4.12
C LEU A 201 14.30 -10.81 -2.90
N GLN A 202 14.07 -11.33 -1.69
CA GLN A 202 14.53 -10.70 -0.46
C GLN A 202 16.02 -10.93 -0.16
N GLY A 203 16.59 -12.00 -0.72
CA GLY A 203 18.00 -12.33 -0.64
C GLY A 203 18.88 -11.39 -1.47
N GLN A 204 18.44 -11.06 -2.69
CA GLN A 204 19.22 -10.28 -3.67
C GLN A 204 19.31 -8.79 -3.33
N MET A 205 18.22 -8.18 -2.84
CA MET A 205 18.23 -6.78 -2.41
C MET A 205 18.00 -6.70 -0.90
N LYS A 206 18.99 -6.16 -0.17
CA LYS A 206 18.92 -6.07 1.31
C LYS A 206 18.26 -4.79 1.83
N ASN A 207 18.34 -3.70 1.08
CA ASN A 207 17.69 -2.44 1.47
C ASN A 207 16.18 -2.56 1.25
N PRO A 208 15.33 -2.51 2.30
CA PRO A 208 13.89 -2.68 2.16
C PRO A 208 13.24 -1.63 1.25
N ALA A 209 13.85 -0.44 1.12
CA ALA A 209 13.38 0.65 0.26
C ALA A 209 13.27 0.24 -1.22
N TYR A 210 14.18 -0.63 -1.69
CA TYR A 210 14.26 -1.07 -3.08
C TYR A 210 13.94 -2.56 -3.25
N GLN A 211 13.72 -3.26 -2.15
CA GLN A 211 13.46 -4.69 -2.15
C GLN A 211 12.04 -4.97 -2.66
N ILE A 212 11.90 -5.83 -3.66
CA ILE A 212 10.64 -6.46 -4.01
C ILE A 212 10.29 -7.45 -2.90
N ASN A 213 9.26 -7.13 -2.11
CA ASN A 213 8.80 -7.98 -1.03
C ASN A 213 7.33 -8.40 -1.25
N PRO A 214 7.08 -9.59 -1.82
CA PRO A 214 5.72 -10.07 -2.05
C PRO A 214 4.82 -10.14 -0.81
N THR A 215 5.37 -10.18 0.42
CA THR A 215 4.57 -10.19 1.65
C THR A 215 4.26 -8.79 2.18
N ARG A 216 4.64 -7.72 1.46
CA ARG A 216 4.35 -6.32 1.84
C ARG A 216 3.94 -5.44 0.66
N ASP A 217 4.42 -5.76 -0.54
CA ASP A 217 4.16 -5.01 -1.76
C ASP A 217 3.24 -5.82 -2.69
N ARG A 218 2.32 -5.15 -3.38
CA ARG A 218 1.57 -5.79 -4.47
C ARG A 218 2.52 -6.16 -5.61
N ILE A 219 2.31 -7.35 -6.18
CA ILE A 219 3.01 -7.81 -7.38
C ILE A 219 2.04 -7.76 -8.55
N MET A 220 2.43 -7.05 -9.61
CA MET A 220 1.67 -6.97 -10.85
C MET A 220 2.40 -7.70 -11.98
N VAL A 221 1.64 -8.51 -12.72
CA VAL A 221 2.09 -9.13 -13.98
C VAL A 221 1.05 -8.87 -15.05
N ASN A 222 1.45 -8.15 -16.10
CA ASN A 222 0.62 -7.84 -17.25
C ASN A 222 1.07 -8.70 -18.44
N LEU A 223 0.13 -9.46 -19.00
CA LEU A 223 0.29 -10.18 -20.25
C LEU A 223 -0.45 -9.39 -21.33
N THR A 224 0.27 -8.87 -22.32
CA THR A 224 -0.28 -8.06 -23.41
C THR A 224 -0.01 -8.67 -24.77
N ASP A 225 -0.67 -8.17 -25.80
CA ASP A 225 -0.59 -8.62 -27.19
C ASP A 225 -0.95 -10.10 -27.37
N LEU A 226 -1.80 -10.67 -26.51
CA LEU A 226 -2.09 -12.10 -26.52
C LEU A 226 -2.70 -12.52 -27.86
N ARG A 227 -3.54 -11.69 -28.49
CA ARG A 227 -4.11 -12.02 -29.80
C ARG A 227 -3.06 -12.19 -30.88
N ALA A 228 -2.00 -11.37 -30.83
CA ALA A 228 -0.89 -11.44 -31.79
C ALA A 228 0.06 -12.64 -31.56
N THR A 229 -0.21 -13.46 -30.55
CA THR A 229 0.52 -14.70 -30.24
C THR A 229 -0.18 -15.96 -30.70
N ILE A 230 -1.40 -15.84 -31.26
CA ILE A 230 -2.14 -16.97 -31.80
C ILE A 230 -1.51 -17.35 -33.15
N PHE A 231 -1.06 -18.60 -33.26
CA PHE A 231 -0.64 -19.20 -34.52
C PHE A 231 -1.45 -20.48 -34.72
N PRO A 232 -2.59 -20.41 -35.44
CA PRO A 232 -3.45 -21.57 -35.61
C PRO A 232 -2.68 -22.70 -36.29
N ALA A 233 -2.99 -23.93 -35.89
CA ALA A 233 -2.47 -25.12 -36.54
C ALA A 233 -2.80 -25.06 -38.04
N PRO A 234 -1.94 -25.59 -38.94
CA PRO A 234 -2.39 -25.93 -40.27
C PRO A 234 -3.47 -27.01 -40.16
N ALA A 235 -4.73 -26.58 -40.09
CA ALA A 235 -5.89 -27.45 -40.04
C ALA A 235 -6.31 -27.82 -41.48
N ALA A 236 -6.99 -28.96 -41.64
CA ALA A 236 -7.58 -29.36 -42.92
C ALA A 236 -8.66 -28.35 -43.39
N THR A 237 -9.22 -27.58 -42.46
CA THR A 237 -10.09 -26.41 -42.69
C THR A 237 -9.42 -25.20 -42.03
N PRO A 238 -8.98 -24.19 -42.78
CA PRO A 238 -8.41 -22.97 -42.21
C PRO A 238 -9.46 -22.31 -41.30
N VAL A 239 -9.18 -22.23 -39.99
CA VAL A 239 -9.91 -21.32 -39.10
C VAL A 239 -9.19 -19.98 -39.22
N ASP A 240 -9.93 -18.92 -39.55
CA ASP A 240 -9.39 -17.57 -39.58
C ASP A 240 -8.84 -17.25 -38.18
N PRO A 241 -7.59 -16.76 -38.03
CA PRO A 241 -7.09 -16.28 -36.74
C PRO A 241 -8.04 -15.31 -36.04
N ASP A 242 -8.85 -14.55 -36.79
CA ASP A 242 -9.85 -13.62 -36.26
C ASP A 242 -11.09 -14.32 -35.67
N ASP A 243 -11.31 -15.59 -36.01
CA ASP A 243 -12.40 -16.41 -35.48
C ASP A 243 -11.99 -17.20 -34.22
N VAL A 244 -10.73 -17.11 -33.80
CA VAL A 244 -10.21 -17.79 -32.60
C VAL A 244 -10.31 -16.87 -31.38
N ARG A 245 -10.96 -17.36 -30.33
CA ARG A 245 -11.08 -16.70 -29.03
C ARG A 245 -10.16 -17.34 -28.01
N ILE A 246 -9.57 -16.50 -27.17
CA ILE A 246 -8.79 -16.92 -26.02
C ILE A 246 -9.73 -16.94 -24.81
N ARG A 247 -9.89 -18.09 -24.17
CA ARG A 247 -10.58 -18.21 -22.89
C ARG A 247 -9.56 -18.42 -21.79
N LEU A 248 -9.50 -17.52 -20.81
CA LEU A 248 -8.77 -17.78 -19.58
C LEU A 248 -9.64 -18.66 -18.70
N SER A 249 -9.37 -19.96 -18.68
CA SER A 249 -10.21 -20.93 -17.99
C SER A 249 -9.97 -20.96 -16.49
N ASN A 250 -8.72 -20.81 -16.08
CA ASN A 250 -8.35 -20.95 -14.68
C ASN A 250 -7.00 -20.27 -14.37
N VAL A 251 -6.86 -19.79 -13.13
CA VAL A 251 -5.60 -19.30 -12.57
C VAL A 251 -5.37 -20.01 -11.25
N LYS A 252 -4.34 -20.86 -11.17
CA LYS A 252 -3.94 -21.56 -9.95
C LYS A 252 -2.72 -20.90 -9.33
N ILE A 253 -2.73 -20.82 -8.01
CA ILE A 253 -1.55 -20.45 -7.23
C ILE A 253 -1.10 -21.68 -6.45
N MET A 254 0.13 -22.10 -6.74
CA MET A 254 0.75 -23.28 -6.16
C MET A 254 2.00 -22.88 -5.41
N LYS A 255 2.29 -23.58 -4.34
CA LYS A 255 3.50 -23.41 -3.54
C LYS A 255 4.39 -24.63 -3.70
N LEU A 256 5.69 -24.41 -3.84
CA LEU A 256 6.68 -25.48 -3.73
C LEU A 256 6.88 -25.85 -2.26
N GLU A 257 6.54 -27.08 -1.90
CA GLU A 257 6.77 -27.63 -0.58
C GLU A 257 8.16 -28.25 -0.49
N ASN A 258 8.79 -28.07 0.67
CA ASN A 258 10.11 -28.62 0.99
C ASN A 258 10.00 -30.09 1.44
N THR A 259 9.22 -30.90 0.71
CA THR A 259 9.14 -32.35 0.90
C THR A 259 10.29 -33.06 0.18
N ILE A 260 10.54 -34.33 0.50
CA ILE A 260 11.47 -35.18 -0.24
C ILE A 260 10.65 -36.34 -0.83
N PRO A 261 10.45 -36.40 -2.16
CA PRO A 261 10.86 -35.40 -3.17
C PRO A 261 10.05 -34.09 -3.06
N PRO A 262 10.57 -32.96 -3.58
CA PRO A 262 9.84 -31.70 -3.62
C PRO A 262 8.51 -31.84 -4.34
N SER A 263 7.45 -31.24 -3.81
CA SER A 263 6.10 -31.33 -4.38
C SER A 263 5.45 -29.96 -4.49
N LEU A 264 4.51 -29.81 -5.43
CA LEU A 264 3.71 -28.60 -5.56
C LEU A 264 2.36 -28.82 -4.87
N SER A 265 2.01 -27.93 -3.95
CA SER A 265 0.70 -27.89 -3.31
C SER A 265 -0.13 -26.76 -3.93
N THR A 266 -1.38 -27.05 -4.31
CA THR A 266 -2.31 -26.01 -4.75
C THR A 266 -2.82 -25.28 -3.50
N VAL A 267 -2.60 -23.97 -3.44
CA VAL A 267 -3.04 -23.13 -2.32
C VAL A 267 -4.33 -22.40 -2.70
N ILE A 268 -4.39 -21.87 -3.92
CA ILE A 268 -5.60 -21.26 -4.48
C ILE A 268 -5.89 -21.94 -5.82
N ALA A 269 -7.04 -22.60 -5.90
CA ALA A 269 -7.44 -23.35 -7.10
C ALA A 269 -8.05 -22.44 -8.18
N ASP A 270 -8.75 -21.37 -7.77
CA ASP A 270 -9.42 -20.43 -8.66
C ASP A 270 -9.13 -19.00 -8.17
N TYR A 271 -8.09 -18.38 -8.71
CA TYR A 271 -7.76 -16.99 -8.38
C TYR A 271 -8.61 -16.00 -9.17
N ASP A 272 -9.43 -15.23 -8.48
CA ASP A 272 -10.48 -14.38 -9.07
C ASP A 272 -10.07 -12.92 -9.30
N LYS A 273 -8.86 -12.52 -8.91
CA LYS A 273 -8.35 -11.14 -9.08
C LYS A 273 -7.53 -10.96 -10.36
N ALA A 274 -8.08 -11.40 -11.49
CA ALA A 274 -7.55 -11.11 -12.82
C ALA A 274 -8.34 -9.98 -13.48
N TYR A 275 -7.65 -8.98 -14.02
CA TYR A 275 -8.25 -7.91 -14.80
C TYR A 275 -8.05 -8.21 -16.29
N ILE A 276 -9.13 -8.18 -17.05
CA ILE A 276 -9.14 -8.61 -18.45
C ILE A 276 -9.35 -7.39 -19.35
N ASN A 277 -8.55 -7.28 -20.42
CA ASN A 277 -8.62 -6.23 -21.43
C ASN A 277 -8.58 -4.79 -20.86
N GLY A 278 -7.87 -4.58 -19.75
CA GLY A 278 -7.78 -3.26 -19.10
C GLY A 278 -9.06 -2.82 -18.36
N GLY A 279 -10.01 -3.73 -18.14
CA GLY A 279 -11.20 -3.46 -17.34
C GLY A 279 -10.86 -3.02 -15.91
N SER A 280 -11.72 -2.19 -15.32
CA SER A 280 -11.53 -1.65 -13.96
C SER A 280 -11.98 -2.59 -12.84
N SER A 281 -12.62 -3.71 -13.17
CA SER A 281 -13.08 -4.74 -12.23
C SER A 281 -12.48 -6.09 -12.58
N CYS A 282 -12.15 -6.86 -11.55
CA CYS A 282 -11.71 -8.25 -11.72
C CYS A 282 -12.81 -9.06 -12.42
N ALA A 283 -12.44 -9.87 -13.39
CA ALA A 283 -13.31 -10.89 -13.96
C ALA A 283 -12.85 -12.25 -13.43
N PRO A 284 -13.77 -13.07 -12.88
CA PRO A 284 -13.40 -14.42 -12.47
C PRO A 284 -12.90 -15.22 -13.70
N PRO A 285 -11.98 -16.18 -13.49
CA PRO A 285 -11.60 -17.13 -14.52
C PRO A 285 -12.83 -17.84 -15.12
N ALA A 286 -12.70 -18.31 -16.37
CA ALA A 286 -13.74 -18.68 -17.33
C ALA A 286 -14.30 -17.51 -18.19
N CYS A 287 -13.47 -16.51 -18.47
CA CYS A 287 -13.81 -15.35 -19.31
C CYS A 287 -13.06 -15.32 -20.64
N ILE A 288 -13.64 -14.62 -21.62
CA ILE A 288 -12.99 -14.35 -22.91
C ILE A 288 -11.98 -13.22 -22.73
N VAL A 289 -10.77 -13.46 -23.22
CA VAL A 289 -9.67 -12.51 -23.28
C VAL A 289 -9.54 -12.05 -24.72
N GLU A 290 -9.55 -10.74 -24.95
CA GLU A 290 -9.38 -10.20 -26.30
C GLU A 290 -7.90 -9.99 -26.59
N ASP A 291 -7.16 -9.41 -25.65
CA ASP A 291 -5.75 -9.11 -25.86
C ASP A 291 -4.90 -9.10 -24.58
N ASN A 292 -5.48 -8.72 -23.42
CA ASN A 292 -4.69 -8.44 -22.23
C ASN A 292 -5.22 -9.15 -20.97
N VAL A 293 -4.31 -9.66 -20.15
CA VAL A 293 -4.58 -10.18 -18.80
C VAL A 293 -3.63 -9.54 -17.81
N SER A 294 -4.15 -8.86 -16.80
CA SER A 294 -3.36 -8.30 -15.70
C SER A 294 -3.68 -9.06 -14.41
N LEU A 295 -2.65 -9.65 -13.80
CA LEU A 295 -2.74 -10.28 -12.49
C LEU A 295 -2.21 -9.31 -11.43
N VAL A 296 -3.03 -9.02 -10.43
CA VAL A 296 -2.65 -8.19 -9.28
C VAL A 296 -2.71 -9.03 -8.03
N MET A 297 -1.53 -9.39 -7.52
CA MET A 297 -1.42 -10.21 -6.31
C MET A 297 -1.18 -9.33 -5.10
N GLU A 298 -2.09 -9.46 -4.13
CA GLU A 298 -1.96 -8.82 -2.83
C GLU A 298 -1.02 -9.61 -1.90
N PRO A 299 -0.31 -8.94 -1.00
CA PRO A 299 0.53 -9.58 0.01
C PRO A 299 -0.11 -10.70 0.83
N SER A 300 -1.42 -10.59 1.10
CA SER A 300 -2.19 -11.61 1.81
C SER A 300 -2.12 -12.98 1.12
N VAL A 301 -2.01 -13.02 -0.21
CA VAL A 301 -1.84 -14.27 -0.98
C VAL A 301 -0.54 -14.95 -0.59
N PHE A 302 0.55 -14.19 -0.46
CA PHE A 302 1.87 -14.71 -0.10
C PHE A 302 1.97 -15.07 1.38
N ASP A 303 1.29 -14.35 2.25
CA ASP A 303 1.19 -14.69 3.68
C ASP A 303 0.54 -16.07 3.90
N LEU A 304 -0.53 -16.40 3.15
CA LEU A 304 -1.17 -17.72 3.20
C LEU A 304 -0.22 -18.87 2.84
N MET A 305 0.84 -18.59 2.08
CA MET A 305 1.80 -19.58 1.57
C MET A 305 3.02 -19.78 2.49
N GLY A 306 2.98 -19.28 3.73
CA GLY A 306 4.12 -19.32 4.65
C GLY A 306 5.14 -18.20 4.40
N GLY A 307 4.72 -17.13 3.71
CA GLY A 307 5.44 -15.87 3.62
C GLY A 307 6.85 -15.96 3.03
N THR A 308 7.80 -15.39 3.78
CA THR A 308 9.20 -15.06 3.43
C THR A 308 10.01 -16.17 2.76
N TYR A 309 9.65 -17.44 3.00
CA TYR A 309 10.42 -18.62 2.55
C TYR A 309 9.65 -19.49 1.56
N SER A 310 8.95 -18.87 0.62
CA SER A 310 8.14 -19.58 -0.37
C SER A 310 8.67 -19.40 -1.78
N THR A 311 8.57 -20.47 -2.56
CA THR A 311 8.62 -20.41 -4.03
C THR A 311 7.22 -20.67 -4.54
N VAL A 312 6.68 -19.69 -5.24
CA VAL A 312 5.29 -19.64 -5.68
C VAL A 312 5.25 -19.78 -7.19
N TYR A 313 4.35 -20.64 -7.66
CA TYR A 313 4.01 -20.80 -9.07
C TYR A 313 2.60 -20.30 -9.31
N ILE A 314 2.42 -19.47 -10.33
CA ILE A 314 1.11 -19.03 -10.78
C ILE A 314 0.91 -19.63 -12.17
N ASN A 315 -0.05 -20.53 -12.30
CA ASN A 315 -0.35 -21.21 -13.54
C ASN A 315 -1.64 -20.65 -14.11
N LEU A 316 -1.55 -20.05 -15.29
CA LEU A 316 -2.70 -19.64 -16.08
C LEU A 316 -3.00 -20.73 -17.11
N THR A 317 -4.24 -21.17 -17.16
CA THR A 317 -4.73 -22.12 -18.17
C THR A 317 -5.60 -21.38 -19.18
N PHE A 318 -5.22 -21.44 -20.44
CA PHE A 318 -5.95 -20.86 -21.56
C PHE A 318 -6.53 -21.97 -22.43
N ASP A 319 -7.81 -21.87 -22.76
CA ASP A 319 -8.46 -22.71 -23.75
C ASP A 319 -8.71 -21.89 -25.02
N MET A 320 -8.41 -22.47 -26.17
CA MET A 320 -8.61 -21.85 -27.49
C MET A 320 -9.91 -22.39 -28.10
N GLU A 321 -10.82 -21.50 -28.47
CA GLU A 321 -12.14 -21.86 -29.00
C GLU A 321 -12.52 -21.02 -30.22
N ASP A 322 -13.38 -21.52 -31.10
CA ASP A 322 -13.96 -20.74 -32.20
C ASP A 322 -15.13 -19.85 -31.71
N ILE A 323 -15.70 -19.04 -32.59
CA ILE A 323 -16.87 -18.18 -32.30
C ILE A 323 -18.08 -19.00 -31.78
N ALA A 324 -18.21 -20.26 -32.19
CA ALA A 324 -19.26 -21.18 -31.78
C ALA A 324 -18.94 -21.93 -30.48
N GLY A 325 -17.76 -21.72 -29.89
CA GLY A 325 -17.29 -22.36 -28.66
C GLY A 325 -16.68 -23.75 -28.85
N ASN A 326 -16.37 -24.16 -30.08
CA ASN A 326 -15.70 -25.43 -30.32
C ASN A 326 -14.19 -25.30 -30.07
N PRO A 327 -13.53 -26.31 -29.47
CA PRO A 327 -12.09 -26.27 -29.24
C PRO A 327 -11.28 -26.16 -30.54
N VAL A 328 -10.35 -25.20 -30.60
CA VAL A 328 -9.45 -24.97 -31.74
C VAL A 328 -8.03 -25.35 -31.36
N LYS A 329 -7.38 -26.16 -32.20
CA LYS A 329 -5.96 -26.47 -32.02
C LYS A 329 -5.12 -25.31 -32.53
N SER A 330 -4.30 -24.74 -31.64
CA SER A 330 -3.42 -23.63 -31.97
C SER A 330 -2.06 -23.81 -31.29
N SER A 331 -1.07 -23.05 -31.74
CA SER A 331 0.07 -22.71 -30.90
C SER A 331 -0.15 -21.30 -30.33
N PHE A 332 -0.02 -21.19 -29.01
CA PHE A 332 -0.30 -20.01 -28.21
C PHE A 332 0.67 -19.97 -27.01
N LEU A 333 0.61 -18.91 -26.22
CA LEU A 333 1.41 -18.70 -25.01
C LEU A 333 1.42 -19.95 -24.12
N ASN A 334 2.56 -20.65 -24.09
CA ASN A 334 2.75 -21.88 -23.33
C ASN A 334 4.23 -22.03 -22.94
N ASN A 335 4.49 -22.35 -21.68
CA ASN A 335 5.85 -22.60 -21.20
C ASN A 335 6.00 -23.91 -20.41
N SER A 336 5.01 -24.81 -20.44
CA SER A 336 5.01 -26.07 -19.69
C SER A 336 6.18 -27.01 -20.04
N CYS A 337 6.65 -26.97 -21.29
CA CYS A 337 7.81 -27.73 -21.77
C CYS A 337 9.13 -26.94 -21.73
N SER A 338 9.13 -25.73 -21.16
CA SER A 338 10.30 -24.85 -21.07
C SER A 338 10.64 -24.54 -19.61
N ARG A 339 10.77 -23.25 -19.28
CA ARG A 339 10.91 -22.74 -17.92
C ARG A 339 9.81 -21.71 -17.67
N PRO A 340 9.34 -21.59 -16.41
CA PRO A 340 8.43 -20.53 -16.04
C PRO A 340 9.05 -19.15 -16.26
N PHE A 341 8.21 -18.12 -16.37
CA PHE A 341 8.67 -16.73 -16.30
C PHE A 341 9.17 -16.42 -14.87
N ASP A 342 10.47 -16.13 -14.71
CA ASP A 342 11.09 -15.81 -13.41
C ASP A 342 10.90 -14.32 -13.10
N TYR A 343 10.06 -13.99 -12.11
CA TYR A 343 9.88 -12.63 -11.60
C TYR A 343 11.06 -12.25 -10.70
N ASN A 344 11.96 -11.39 -11.18
CA ASN A 344 13.25 -11.11 -10.55
C ASN A 344 13.71 -9.64 -10.72
N TYR A 345 14.95 -9.32 -10.34
CA TYR A 345 15.53 -7.98 -10.47
C TYR A 345 16.08 -7.64 -11.86
N ASN A 346 15.76 -8.40 -12.91
CA ASN A 346 16.21 -8.07 -14.25
C ASN A 346 15.36 -6.91 -14.81
N PRO A 347 15.95 -5.72 -15.05
CA PRO A 347 15.20 -4.56 -15.54
C PRO A 347 14.64 -4.74 -16.96
N ALA A 348 15.13 -5.72 -17.72
CA ALA A 348 14.55 -6.07 -19.02
C ALA A 348 13.19 -6.77 -18.90
N ASN A 349 12.89 -7.34 -17.73
CA ASN A 349 11.73 -8.20 -17.50
C ASN A 349 10.77 -7.61 -16.47
N VAL A 350 11.31 -6.94 -15.44
CA VAL A 350 10.58 -6.44 -14.28
C VAL A 350 11.01 -5.01 -13.98
N THR A 351 10.05 -4.11 -13.94
CA THR A 351 10.20 -2.75 -13.44
C THR A 351 10.40 -2.80 -11.93
N GLN A 352 11.54 -2.29 -11.49
CA GLN A 352 11.93 -2.28 -10.09
C GLN A 352 11.21 -1.17 -9.30
N PRO A 353 10.96 -1.35 -8.00
CA PRO A 353 10.41 -0.32 -7.13
C PRO A 353 11.26 0.96 -7.19
N GLN A 354 10.63 2.09 -7.51
CA GLN A 354 11.25 3.41 -7.46
C GLN A 354 10.74 4.19 -6.25
N LEU A 355 11.58 5.09 -5.73
CA LEU A 355 11.19 6.02 -4.69
C LEU A 355 10.76 7.34 -5.34
N SER A 356 9.64 7.87 -4.90
CA SER A 356 9.14 9.18 -5.29
C SER A 356 9.06 10.10 -4.09
N GLU A 357 9.48 11.35 -4.26
CA GLU A 357 9.43 12.33 -3.17
C GLU A 357 7.99 12.73 -2.87
N ALA A 358 7.67 12.80 -1.58
CA ALA A 358 6.37 13.18 -1.09
C ALA A 358 6.47 14.03 0.17
N ILE A 359 5.43 14.81 0.41
CA ILE A 359 5.29 15.67 1.57
C ILE A 359 4.09 15.20 2.36
N VAL A 360 4.30 14.94 3.64
CA VAL A 360 3.24 14.62 4.61
C VAL A 360 2.97 15.87 5.45
N GLU A 361 1.72 16.31 5.46
CA GLU A 361 1.28 17.46 6.25
C GLU A 361 0.20 17.03 7.23
N VAL A 362 0.29 17.53 8.46
CA VAL A 362 -0.69 17.28 9.51
C VAL A 362 -1.02 18.62 10.17
N ALA A 363 -2.30 18.96 10.19
CA ALA A 363 -2.86 20.10 10.90
C ALA A 363 -3.88 19.60 11.94
N ILE A 364 -3.85 20.15 13.15
CA ILE A 364 -4.69 19.75 14.31
C ILE A 364 -5.22 21.01 15.02
N TRP A 365 -6.52 21.06 15.35
CA TRP A 365 -7.13 22.17 16.09
C TRP A 365 -8.29 21.74 17.00
#